data_AF-A0A7V5FVZ0-F1
#
_entry.id   AF-A0A7V5FVZ0-F1
#
_cell.length_a   1.000
_cell.length_b   1.000
_cell.length_c   1.000
_cell.angle_alpha   90.00
_cell.angle_beta   90.00
_cell.angle_gamma   90.00
#
_symmetry.space_group_name_H-M   'P 1'
#
loop_
_entity.id
_entity.type
_entity.pdbx_description
1 polymer ?
#
loop_
_entity_poly.entity_id
_entity_poly.type
_entity_poly.pdbx_seq_one_letter_code
_entity_poly.pdbx_strand_id
1 'polypeptide(L)'
;MSLQLMTYLVVGATFALYIFIAIKAKAATTGEFYVAGKGVHPVLNGMATGADWMSAASFISMAGLIAFKGYDASVFLMGWTGGYCLLAMLLAPYLRKYGKFTVPEFIGDRYYSNIARVVAVICLITASLTYVIGQMKGIGVAFYRFLELPFEMGLLVGMIIVFIYAVMGGMKGVTYTQIAQYCELIFAYTVPAIFISLHLTGTAIPQLGLGAHMGGDANNMFLLDKLDKTLVDL
;
A
#
# COMPACT_ATOMS: atom_id res chain seq x y z
N MET A 1 -12.06 -18.08 -21.88
CA MET A 1 -11.24 -16.86 -21.96
C MET A 1 -9.83 -17.24 -21.51
N SER A 2 -8.76 -16.85 -22.23
CA SER A 2 -7.40 -17.19 -21.77
C SER A 2 -7.06 -16.38 -20.50
N LEU A 3 -6.19 -16.94 -19.65
CA LEU A 3 -5.74 -16.27 -18.43
C LEU A 3 -5.12 -14.90 -18.74
N GLN A 4 -4.29 -14.84 -19.78
CA GLN A 4 -3.64 -13.60 -20.24
C GLN A 4 -4.66 -12.53 -20.66
N LEU A 5 -5.70 -12.91 -21.40
CA LEU A 5 -6.77 -11.98 -21.77
C LEU A 5 -7.53 -11.48 -20.53
N MET A 6 -7.77 -12.35 -19.54
CA MET A 6 -8.38 -11.95 -18.27
C MET A 6 -7.52 -10.95 -17.51
N THR A 7 -6.21 -11.19 -17.43
CA THR A 7 -5.26 -10.27 -16.81
C THR A 7 -5.30 -8.90 -17.49
N TYR A 8 -5.25 -8.86 -18.82
CA TYR A 8 -5.32 -7.58 -19.55
C TYR A 8 -6.64 -6.84 -19.33
N LEU A 9 -7.76 -7.55 -19.30
CA LEU A 9 -9.07 -6.94 -19.06
C LEU A 9 -9.18 -6.38 -17.64
N VAL A 10 -8.74 -7.14 -16.63
CA VAL A 10 -8.78 -6.69 -15.23
C VAL A 10 -7.85 -5.49 -15.02
N VAL A 11 -6.58 -5.60 -15.45
CA VAL A 11 -5.60 -4.51 -15.31
C VAL A 11 -6.01 -3.27 -16.11
N GLY A 12 -6.52 -3.46 -17.33
CA GLY A 12 -7.05 -2.37 -18.15
C GLY A 12 -8.25 -1.68 -17.50
N ALA A 13 -9.17 -2.46 -16.93
CA ALA A 13 -10.35 -1.93 -16.23
C ALA A 13 -9.97 -1.17 -14.96
N THR A 14 -8.99 -1.64 -14.17
CA THR A 14 -8.54 -0.94 -12.96
C THR A 14 -7.88 0.39 -13.30
N PHE A 15 -6.98 0.44 -14.29
CA PHE A 15 -6.40 1.71 -14.74
C PHE A 15 -7.44 2.66 -15.33
N ALA A 16 -8.38 2.15 -16.12
CA ALA A 16 -9.48 2.96 -16.66
C ALA A 16 -10.34 3.56 -15.54
N LEU A 17 -10.64 2.79 -14.50
CA LEU A 17 -11.34 3.26 -13.31
C LEU A 17 -10.55 4.37 -12.60
N TYR A 18 -9.25 4.18 -12.38
CA TYR A 18 -8.42 5.18 -11.69
C TYR A 18 -8.32 6.48 -12.48
N ILE A 19 -8.12 6.40 -13.80
CA ILE A 19 -8.08 7.57 -14.68
C ILE A 19 -9.45 8.27 -14.69
N PHE A 20 -10.55 7.51 -14.76
CA PHE A 20 -11.90 8.07 -14.71
C PHE A 20 -12.15 8.83 -13.40
N ILE A 21 -11.76 8.24 -12.26
CA ILE A 21 -11.86 8.90 -10.95
C ILE A 21 -11.00 10.16 -10.93
N ALA A 22 -9.75 10.11 -11.39
CA ALA A 22 -8.87 11.28 -11.43
C ALA A 22 -9.43 12.43 -12.28
N ILE A 23 -10.06 12.12 -13.41
CA ILE A 23 -10.72 13.12 -14.27
C ILE A 23 -11.95 13.71 -13.56
N LYS A 24 -12.80 12.88 -12.94
CA LYS A 24 -14.02 13.33 -12.25
C LYS A 24 -13.74 14.09 -10.97
N ALA A 25 -12.69 13.72 -10.26
CA ALA A 25 -12.28 14.32 -8.98
C ALA A 25 -11.14 15.35 -9.16
N LYS A 26 -10.95 15.87 -10.37
CA LYS A 26 -9.93 16.87 -10.68
C LYS A 26 -10.02 18.07 -9.74
N ALA A 27 -8.90 18.42 -9.12
CA ALA A 27 -8.79 19.58 -8.26
C ALA A 27 -8.92 20.90 -9.06
N ALA A 28 -9.77 21.81 -8.59
CA ALA A 28 -9.97 23.14 -9.16
C ALA A 28 -9.27 24.25 -8.36
N THR A 29 -8.84 23.96 -7.13
CA THR A 29 -8.18 24.93 -6.25
C THR A 29 -6.89 24.36 -5.65
N THR A 30 -5.98 25.23 -5.19
CA THR A 30 -4.75 24.85 -4.47
C THR A 30 -5.04 23.98 -3.24
N GLY A 31 -6.12 24.28 -2.50
CA GLY A 31 -6.53 23.48 -1.35
C GLY A 31 -7.01 22.08 -1.74
N GLU A 32 -7.70 21.92 -2.86
CA GLU A 32 -8.06 20.61 -3.40
C GLU A 32 -6.84 19.85 -3.95
N PHE A 33 -5.90 20.57 -4.55
CA PHE A 33 -4.70 19.99 -5.14
C PHE A 33 -3.73 19.45 -4.10
N TYR A 34 -3.54 20.13 -2.96
CA TYR A 34 -2.58 19.70 -1.93
C TYR A 34 -3.20 18.94 -0.75
N VAL A 35 -4.45 19.22 -0.36
CA VAL A 35 -5.07 18.64 0.85
C VAL A 35 -6.51 18.16 0.64
N ALA A 36 -6.91 17.94 -0.62
CA ALA A 36 -8.26 17.48 -0.97
C ALA A 36 -9.40 18.33 -0.36
N GLY A 37 -9.15 19.62 -0.12
CA GLY A 37 -10.11 20.54 0.49
C GLY A 37 -10.45 20.27 1.96
N LYS A 38 -9.72 19.36 2.65
CA LYS A 38 -9.93 18.96 4.06
C LYS A 38 -11.32 18.38 4.38
N GLY A 39 -12.16 18.11 3.37
CA GLY A 39 -13.55 17.65 3.52
C GLY A 39 -13.77 16.15 3.34
N VAL A 40 -12.71 15.35 3.15
CA VAL A 40 -12.83 13.90 2.98
C VAL A 40 -13.28 13.25 4.28
N HIS A 41 -14.32 12.41 4.22
CA HIS A 41 -14.83 11.70 5.39
C HIS A 41 -13.72 10.87 6.07
N PRO A 42 -13.62 10.84 7.42
CA PRO A 42 -12.51 10.18 8.11
C PRO A 42 -12.29 8.72 7.71
N VAL A 43 -13.37 7.95 7.52
CA VAL A 43 -13.29 6.55 7.08
C VAL A 43 -12.72 6.44 5.67
N LEU A 44 -13.16 7.31 4.75
CA LEU A 44 -12.65 7.34 3.37
C LEU A 44 -11.17 7.76 3.33
N ASN A 45 -10.79 8.73 4.15
CA ASN A 45 -9.40 9.14 4.29
C ASN A 45 -8.54 8.01 4.90
N GLY A 46 -9.09 7.27 5.85
CA GLY A 46 -8.47 6.08 6.43
C GLY A 46 -8.27 4.96 5.40
N MET A 47 -9.25 4.70 4.54
CA MET A 47 -9.10 3.77 3.42
C MET A 47 -7.99 4.20 2.47
N ALA A 48 -7.98 5.48 2.06
CA ALA A 48 -6.94 6.01 1.19
C ALA A 48 -5.53 5.87 1.80
N THR A 49 -5.43 6.19 3.09
CA THR A 49 -4.21 6.07 3.90
C THR A 49 -3.76 4.61 4.01
N GLY A 50 -4.71 3.68 4.21
CA GLY A 50 -4.44 2.24 4.23
C GLY A 50 -3.97 1.69 2.89
N ALA A 51 -4.54 2.15 1.77
CA ALA A 51 -4.05 1.79 0.43
C ALA A 51 -2.61 2.26 0.19
N ASP A 52 -2.26 3.47 0.65
CA ASP A 52 -0.88 3.98 0.53
C ASP A 52 0.11 3.15 1.35
N TRP A 53 -0.31 2.65 2.52
CA TRP A 53 0.47 1.72 3.33
C TRP A 53 0.66 0.36 2.64
N MET A 54 -0.37 -0.15 1.95
CA MET A 54 -0.34 -1.41 1.19
C MET A 54 0.31 -1.23 -0.18
N SER A 55 1.63 -1.01 -0.19
CA SER A 55 2.40 -0.71 -1.40
C SER A 55 3.16 -1.91 -1.96
N ALA A 56 3.94 -1.73 -3.04
CA ALA A 56 4.79 -2.80 -3.58
C ALA A 56 5.81 -3.31 -2.53
N ALA A 57 6.26 -2.46 -1.61
CA ALA A 57 7.10 -2.87 -0.50
C ALA A 57 6.36 -3.82 0.47
N SER A 58 5.08 -3.55 0.73
CA SER A 58 4.25 -4.35 1.62
C SER A 58 3.80 -5.67 0.97
N PHE A 59 3.56 -5.68 -0.34
CA PHE A 59 3.10 -6.88 -1.05
C PHE A 59 4.25 -7.77 -1.53
N ILE A 60 5.25 -7.20 -2.21
CA ILE A 60 6.33 -7.97 -2.85
C ILE A 60 7.50 -8.14 -1.87
N SER A 61 8.00 -7.04 -1.29
CA SER A 61 9.22 -7.10 -0.47
C SER A 61 9.00 -7.83 0.85
N MET A 62 7.88 -7.61 1.55
CA MET A 62 7.59 -8.33 2.80
C MET A 62 7.36 -9.83 2.57
N ALA A 63 6.59 -10.19 1.53
CA ALA A 63 6.40 -11.60 1.18
C ALA A 63 7.74 -12.28 0.86
N GLY A 64 8.62 -11.61 0.10
CA GLY A 64 9.97 -12.10 -0.17
C GLY A 64 10.83 -12.23 1.09
N LEU A 65 10.85 -11.20 1.95
CA LEU A 65 11.63 -11.24 3.19
C LEU A 65 11.20 -12.39 4.10
N ILE A 66 9.90 -12.60 4.29
CA ILE A 66 9.39 -13.69 5.12
C ILE A 66 9.69 -15.04 4.47
N ALA A 67 9.57 -15.16 3.15
CA ALA A 67 9.89 -16.40 2.44
C ALA A 67 11.37 -16.81 2.55
N PHE A 68 12.30 -15.85 2.67
CA PHE A 68 13.75 -16.13 2.73
C PHE A 68 14.37 -16.03 4.12
N LYS A 69 13.74 -15.33 5.06
CA LYS A 69 14.26 -15.12 6.43
C LYS A 69 13.34 -15.64 7.52
N GLY A 70 12.26 -16.33 7.14
CA GLY A 70 11.32 -16.95 8.06
C GLY A 70 10.70 -15.97 9.05
N TYR A 71 10.51 -16.44 10.28
CA TYR A 71 9.82 -15.72 11.34
C TYR A 71 10.52 -14.43 11.76
N ASP A 72 11.85 -14.35 11.70
CA ASP A 72 12.61 -13.16 12.10
C ASP A 72 12.25 -11.93 11.27
N ALA A 73 11.82 -12.10 10.01
CA ALA A 73 11.34 -10.99 9.20
C ALA A 73 9.99 -10.41 9.66
N SER A 74 9.20 -11.15 10.45
CA SER A 74 7.89 -10.70 10.94
C SER A 74 7.97 -9.46 11.84
N VAL A 75 9.11 -9.24 12.51
CA VAL A 75 9.33 -8.04 13.34
C VAL A 75 9.26 -6.75 12.53
N PHE A 76 9.61 -6.79 11.24
CA PHE A 76 9.46 -5.65 10.33
C PHE A 76 7.99 -5.28 10.14
N LEU A 77 7.11 -6.29 10.03
CA LEU A 77 5.67 -6.05 9.89
C LEU A 77 5.11 -5.36 11.15
N MET A 78 5.46 -5.86 12.33
CA MET A 78 5.00 -5.30 13.60
C MET A 78 5.57 -3.90 13.86
N GLY A 79 6.87 -3.72 13.67
CA GLY A 79 7.54 -2.44 13.88
C GLY A 79 7.08 -1.37 12.90
N TRP A 80 6.94 -1.72 11.61
CA TRP A 80 6.45 -0.80 10.60
C TRP A 80 4.99 -0.42 10.82
N THR A 81 4.09 -1.40 10.96
CA THR A 81 2.66 -1.13 11.18
C THR A 81 2.44 -0.36 12.49
N GLY A 82 3.11 -0.78 13.56
CA GLY A 82 3.05 -0.10 14.85
C GLY A 82 3.54 1.34 14.77
N GLY A 83 4.69 1.57 14.13
CA GLY A 83 5.24 2.91 13.90
C GLY A 83 4.30 3.79 13.07
N TYR A 84 3.65 3.22 12.06
CA TYR A 84 2.64 3.92 11.25
C TYR A 84 1.43 4.36 12.08
N CYS A 85 0.88 3.46 12.91
CA CYS A 85 -0.22 3.78 13.82
C CYS A 85 0.17 4.85 14.84
N LEU A 86 1.37 4.76 15.42
CA LEU A 86 1.87 5.77 16.37
C LEU A 86 2.02 7.13 15.69
N LEU A 87 2.59 7.19 14.48
CA LEU A 87 2.71 8.44 13.73
C LEU A 87 1.32 9.02 13.42
N ALA A 88 0.37 8.18 12.98
CA ALA A 88 -0.99 8.61 12.66
C ALA A 88 -1.74 9.14 13.89
N MET A 89 -1.56 8.54 15.07
CA MET A 89 -2.25 8.97 16.30
C MET A 89 -1.54 10.12 17.02
N LEU A 90 -0.21 10.14 17.03
CA LEU A 90 0.58 11.05 17.86
C LEU A 90 1.12 12.26 17.11
N LEU A 91 1.34 12.17 15.80
CA LEU A 91 1.93 13.26 15.02
C LEU A 91 0.93 13.93 14.08
N ALA A 92 0.13 13.14 13.36
CA ALA A 92 -0.82 13.68 12.38
C ALA A 92 -1.82 14.71 12.96
N PRO A 93 -2.37 14.56 14.19
CA PRO A 93 -3.28 15.56 14.75
C PRO A 93 -2.61 16.91 14.99
N TYR A 94 -1.34 16.94 15.40
CA TYR A 94 -0.59 18.17 15.63
C TYR A 94 -0.28 18.88 14.32
N LEU A 95 0.18 18.14 13.31
CA LEU A 95 0.42 18.68 11.97
C LEU A 95 -0.88 19.23 11.36
N ARG A 96 -2.01 18.54 11.55
CA ARG A 96 -3.33 19.01 11.09
C ARG A 96 -3.74 20.33 11.75
N LYS A 97 -3.55 20.46 13.07
CA LYS A 97 -3.81 21.71 13.81
C LYS A 97 -2.92 22.87 13.36
N TYR A 98 -1.69 22.57 12.95
CA TYR A 98 -0.74 23.56 12.47
C TYR A 98 -1.12 24.16 11.11
N GLY A 99 -1.89 23.42 10.30
CA GLY A 99 -2.59 23.95 9.12
C GLY A 99 -1.72 24.22 7.88
N LYS A 100 -0.41 23.93 7.94
CA LYS A 100 0.52 24.03 6.81
C LYS A 100 0.39 22.86 5.83
N PHE A 101 0.89 23.06 4.61
CA PHE A 101 0.78 22.07 3.53
C PHE A 101 1.92 21.04 3.54
N THR A 102 3.07 21.35 4.16
CA THR A 102 4.24 20.47 4.14
C THR A 102 4.94 20.36 5.50
N VAL A 103 5.57 19.22 5.75
CA VAL A 103 6.37 18.98 6.97
C VAL A 103 7.60 19.89 7.06
N PRO A 104 8.36 20.16 5.98
CA PRO A 104 9.48 21.09 6.05
C PRO A 104 9.07 22.52 6.42
N GLU A 105 7.91 22.98 5.95
CA GLU A 105 7.37 24.28 6.36
C GLU A 105 7.08 24.32 7.86
N PHE A 106 6.45 23.26 8.40
CA PHE A 106 6.25 23.10 9.84
C PHE A 106 7.57 23.17 10.61
N ILE A 107 8.61 22.46 10.17
CA ILE A 107 9.93 22.48 10.83
C ILE A 107 10.54 23.89 10.78
N GLY A 108 10.53 24.53 9.63
CA GLY A 108 11.06 25.89 9.48
C GLY A 108 10.40 26.89 10.40
N ASP A 109 9.08 26.85 10.52
CA ASP A 109 8.30 27.77 11.36
C ASP A 109 8.43 27.41 12.85
N ARG A 110 8.45 26.11 13.19
CA ARG A 110 8.60 25.63 14.58
C ARG A 110 9.93 26.03 15.22
N TYR A 111 10.98 26.13 14.42
CA TYR A 111 12.34 26.48 14.86
C TYR A 111 12.77 27.88 14.40
N TYR A 112 11.90 28.65 13.75
CA TYR A 112 12.21 29.97 13.19
C TYR A 112 13.49 29.99 12.34
N SER A 113 13.73 28.93 11.56
CA SER A 113 15.00 28.72 10.85
C SER A 113 14.80 28.25 9.41
N ASN A 114 15.26 29.09 8.47
CA ASN A 114 15.32 28.72 7.06
C ASN A 114 16.31 27.58 6.79
N ILE A 115 17.39 27.47 7.59
CA ILE A 115 18.34 26.36 7.48
C ILE A 115 17.64 25.06 7.85
N ALA A 116 16.91 25.02 8.97
CA ALA A 116 16.14 23.84 9.37
C ALA A 116 15.10 23.43 8.32
N ARG A 117 14.44 24.41 7.69
CA ARG A 117 13.53 24.18 6.56
C ARG A 117 14.24 23.52 5.38
N VAL A 118 15.39 24.04 4.96
CA VAL A 118 16.16 23.49 3.83
C VAL A 118 16.63 22.07 4.12
N VAL A 119 17.14 21.81 5.33
CA VAL A 119 17.52 20.45 5.75
C VAL A 119 16.32 19.50 5.67
N ALA A 120 15.16 19.91 6.20
CA ALA A 120 13.95 19.11 6.13
C ALA A 120 13.48 18.85 4.68
N VAL A 121 13.62 19.83 3.77
CA VAL A 121 13.35 19.63 2.34
C VAL A 121 14.28 18.58 1.73
N ILE A 122 15.58 18.64 2.01
CA ILE A 122 16.55 17.66 1.51
C ILE A 122 16.21 16.26 2.02
N CYS A 123 15.91 16.13 3.31
CA CYS A 123 15.48 14.86 3.90
C CYS A 123 14.20 14.34 3.25
N LEU A 124 13.19 15.19 3.06
CA LEU A 124 11.92 14.84 2.43
C LEU A 124 12.13 14.34 1.00
N ILE A 125 12.90 15.06 0.19
CA ILE A 125 13.19 14.67 -1.21
C ILE A 125 13.96 13.35 -1.24
N THR A 126 14.97 13.19 -0.39
CA THR A 126 15.79 11.97 -0.35
C THR A 126 14.96 10.74 0.01
N ALA A 127 14.12 10.85 1.06
CA ALA A 127 13.22 9.78 1.48
C ALA A 127 12.18 9.46 0.39
N SER A 128 11.58 10.49 -0.21
CA SER A 128 10.55 10.33 -1.25
C SER A 128 11.10 9.69 -2.52
N LEU A 129 12.27 10.13 -2.99
CA LEU A 129 12.90 9.56 -4.19
C LEU A 129 13.27 8.08 -3.96
N THR A 130 13.88 7.77 -2.82
CA THR A 130 14.22 6.38 -2.46
C THR A 130 12.97 5.49 -2.49
N TYR A 131 11.86 5.98 -1.92
CA TYR A 131 10.60 5.26 -1.91
C TYR A 131 10.03 5.06 -3.32
N VAL A 132 9.97 6.13 -4.12
CA VAL A 132 9.44 6.08 -5.50
C VAL A 132 10.25 5.10 -6.35
N ILE A 133 11.58 5.08 -6.24
CA ILE A 133 12.42 4.11 -6.96
C ILE A 133 12.00 2.66 -6.65
N GLY A 134 11.77 2.36 -5.37
CA GLY A 134 11.29 1.04 -4.94
C GLY A 134 9.91 0.69 -5.53
N GLN A 135 8.97 1.64 -5.50
CA GLN A 135 7.63 1.43 -6.06
C GLN A 135 7.66 1.22 -7.58
N MET A 136 8.44 2.03 -8.30
CA MET A 136 8.56 1.91 -9.75
C MET A 136 9.18 0.57 -10.16
N LYS A 137 10.19 0.08 -9.42
CA LYS A 137 10.73 -1.27 -9.60
C LYS A 137 9.65 -2.34 -9.40
N GLY A 138 8.78 -2.17 -8.39
CA GLY A 138 7.63 -3.05 -8.16
C GLY A 138 6.70 -3.12 -9.35
N ILE A 139 6.35 -1.97 -9.96
CA ILE A 139 5.53 -1.92 -11.18
C ILE A 139 6.21 -2.65 -12.34
N GLY A 140 7.51 -2.41 -12.57
CA GLY A 140 8.26 -3.09 -13.63
C GLY A 140 8.27 -4.61 -13.45
N VAL A 141 8.46 -5.11 -12.22
CA VAL A 141 8.39 -6.55 -11.92
C VAL A 141 6.99 -7.10 -12.17
N ALA A 142 5.94 -6.42 -11.72
CA ALA A 142 4.56 -6.86 -11.93
C ALA A 142 4.22 -6.94 -13.43
N PHE A 143 4.54 -5.91 -14.21
CA PHE A 143 4.24 -5.88 -15.65
C PHE A 143 5.06 -6.91 -16.42
N TYR A 144 6.33 -7.11 -16.04
CA TYR A 144 7.16 -8.17 -16.63
C TYR A 144 6.58 -9.56 -16.42
N ARG A 145 6.04 -9.83 -15.22
CA ARG A 145 5.51 -11.16 -14.88
C ARG A 145 4.09 -11.41 -15.37
N PHE A 146 3.21 -10.41 -15.35
CA PHE A 146 1.78 -10.60 -15.60
C PHE A 146 1.31 -10.09 -16.97
N LEU A 147 2.00 -9.10 -17.54
CA LEU A 147 1.68 -8.55 -18.85
C LEU A 147 2.64 -9.01 -19.94
N GLU A 148 3.67 -9.79 -19.58
CA GLU A 148 4.72 -10.31 -20.47
C GLU A 148 5.44 -9.20 -21.26
N LEU A 149 5.51 -8.00 -20.69
CA LEU A 149 6.24 -6.87 -21.26
C LEU A 149 7.71 -6.91 -20.82
N PRO A 150 8.67 -6.50 -21.67
CA PRO A 150 10.04 -6.25 -21.22
C PRO A 150 10.06 -5.32 -20.00
N PHE A 151 10.94 -5.57 -19.03
CA PHE A 151 10.94 -4.85 -17.75
C PHE A 151 11.01 -3.34 -17.93
N GLU A 152 11.88 -2.86 -18.82
CA GLU A 152 12.09 -1.44 -19.13
C GLU A 152 10.83 -0.80 -19.73
N MET A 153 10.13 -1.53 -20.61
CA MET A 153 8.88 -1.07 -21.21
C MET A 153 7.75 -1.04 -20.18
N GLY A 154 7.64 -2.09 -19.35
CA GLY A 154 6.65 -2.16 -18.28
C GLY A 154 6.84 -1.03 -17.25
N LEU A 155 8.09 -0.76 -16.87
CA LEU A 155 8.48 0.35 -16.01
C LEU A 155 8.07 1.69 -16.61
N LEU A 156 8.41 1.95 -17.88
CA LEU A 156 8.09 3.22 -18.56
C LEU A 156 6.59 3.46 -18.68
N VAL A 157 5.83 2.45 -19.12
CA VAL A 157 4.37 2.54 -19.27
C VAL A 157 3.72 2.79 -17.92
N GLY A 158 4.13 2.03 -16.88
CA GLY A 158 3.63 2.21 -15.52
C GLY A 158 3.88 3.61 -14.97
N MET A 159 5.11 4.13 -15.13
CA MET A 159 5.47 5.49 -14.74
C MET A 159 4.59 6.54 -15.41
N ILE A 160 4.39 6.44 -16.72
CA ILE A 160 3.58 7.40 -17.49
C ILE A 160 2.13 7.39 -17.01
N ILE A 161 1.53 6.20 -16.83
CA ILE A 161 0.14 6.09 -16.38
C ILE A 161 -0.03 6.72 -14.99
N VAL A 162 0.85 6.37 -14.05
CA VAL A 162 0.81 6.91 -12.68
C VAL A 162 1.00 8.42 -12.68
N PHE A 163 1.96 8.92 -13.47
CA PHE A 163 2.20 10.35 -13.63
C PHE A 163 0.96 11.09 -14.13
N ILE A 164 0.31 10.59 -15.19
CA ILE A 164 -0.85 11.22 -15.80
C ILE A 164 -1.98 11.39 -14.78
N TYR A 165 -2.43 10.31 -14.13
CA TYR A 165 -3.60 10.42 -13.24
C TYR A 165 -3.26 11.16 -11.94
N ALA A 166 -2.02 11.07 -11.44
CA ALA A 166 -1.60 11.78 -10.22
C ALA A 166 -1.54 13.30 -10.45
N VAL A 167 -0.93 13.75 -11.55
CA VAL A 167 -0.82 15.18 -11.88
C VAL A 167 -2.19 15.76 -12.26
N MET A 168 -2.99 15.01 -13.01
CA MET A 168 -4.32 15.49 -13.42
C MET A 168 -5.30 15.60 -12.24
N GLY A 169 -5.26 14.66 -11.29
CA GLY A 169 -6.22 14.60 -10.19
C GLY A 169 -5.89 15.50 -9.00
N GLY A 170 -4.60 15.75 -8.72
CA GLY A 170 -4.15 16.33 -7.46
C GLY A 170 -4.51 15.44 -6.26
N MET A 171 -4.31 15.94 -5.02
CA MET A 171 -4.59 15.17 -3.79
C MET A 171 -6.03 14.69 -3.72
N LYS A 172 -7.00 15.48 -4.21
CA LYS A 172 -8.41 15.07 -4.29
C LYS A 172 -8.58 13.83 -5.17
N GLY A 173 -8.08 13.86 -6.40
CA GLY A 173 -8.13 12.70 -7.31
C GLY A 173 -7.39 11.49 -6.75
N VAL A 174 -6.18 11.70 -6.24
CA VAL A 174 -5.36 10.65 -5.62
C VAL A 174 -6.10 9.99 -4.46
N THR A 175 -6.72 10.77 -3.57
CA THR A 175 -7.49 10.24 -2.42
C THR A 175 -8.61 9.30 -2.88
N TYR A 176 -9.39 9.72 -3.88
CA TYR A 176 -10.49 8.89 -4.39
C TYR A 176 -9.98 7.65 -5.16
N THR A 177 -8.88 7.76 -5.90
CA THR A 177 -8.26 6.57 -6.52
C THR A 177 -7.73 5.60 -5.47
N GLN A 178 -7.14 6.09 -4.38
CA GLN A 178 -6.65 5.27 -3.28
C GLN A 178 -7.78 4.57 -2.53
N ILE A 179 -8.97 5.17 -2.41
CA ILE A 179 -10.15 4.49 -1.86
C ILE A 179 -10.54 3.29 -2.73
N ALA A 180 -10.56 3.46 -4.05
CA ALA A 180 -10.83 2.34 -4.97
C ALA A 180 -9.76 1.24 -4.87
N GLN A 181 -8.49 1.63 -4.82
CA GLN A 181 -7.35 0.72 -4.62
C GLN A 181 -7.44 -0.02 -3.28
N TYR A 182 -7.88 0.64 -2.22
CA TYR A 182 -8.10 0.01 -0.91
C TYR A 182 -9.08 -1.16 -1.02
N CYS A 183 -10.22 -0.96 -1.69
CA CYS A 183 -11.22 -2.01 -1.87
C CYS A 183 -10.65 -3.20 -2.66
N GLU A 184 -9.91 -2.91 -3.74
CA GLU A 184 -9.24 -3.94 -4.54
C GLU A 184 -8.20 -4.73 -3.73
N LEU A 185 -7.35 -4.03 -2.98
CA LEU A 185 -6.31 -4.63 -2.16
C LEU A 185 -6.90 -5.47 -1.03
N ILE A 186 -7.89 -4.97 -0.29
CA ILE A 186 -8.54 -5.74 0.77
C ILE A 186 -9.16 -7.02 0.21
N PHE A 187 -9.81 -6.95 -0.96
CA PHE A 187 -10.31 -8.13 -1.64
C PHE A 187 -9.16 -9.10 -2.01
N ALA A 188 -8.10 -8.58 -2.62
CA ALA A 188 -6.93 -9.36 -3.05
C ALA A 188 -6.18 -10.03 -1.88
N TYR A 189 -6.13 -9.41 -0.70
CA TYR A 189 -5.53 -10.00 0.49
C TYR A 189 -6.47 -11.01 1.18
N THR A 190 -7.75 -10.67 1.30
CA THR A 190 -8.69 -11.41 2.14
C THR A 190 -9.18 -12.69 1.46
N VAL A 191 -9.43 -12.65 0.14
CA VAL A 191 -9.97 -13.81 -0.59
C VAL A 191 -9.01 -15.00 -0.53
N PRO A 192 -7.73 -14.90 -0.92
CA PRO A 192 -6.80 -16.02 -0.80
C PRO A 192 -6.67 -16.51 0.64
N ALA A 193 -6.62 -15.61 1.62
CA ALA A 193 -6.53 -15.98 3.04
C ALA A 193 -7.75 -16.82 3.49
N ILE A 194 -8.97 -16.45 3.09
CA ILE A 194 -10.21 -17.22 3.37
C ILE A 194 -10.12 -18.61 2.75
N PHE A 195 -9.75 -18.71 1.47
CA PHE A 195 -9.68 -20.00 0.78
C PHE A 195 -8.60 -20.92 1.35
N ILE A 196 -7.44 -20.36 1.72
CA ILE A 196 -6.38 -21.09 2.41
C ILE A 196 -6.89 -21.59 3.77
N SER A 197 -7.54 -20.73 4.56
CA SER A 197 -8.10 -21.10 5.85
C SER A 197 -9.14 -22.21 5.73
N LEU A 198 -10.05 -22.11 4.76
CA LEU A 198 -11.04 -23.15 4.47
C LEU A 198 -10.38 -24.47 4.10
N HIS A 199 -9.38 -24.42 3.23
CA HIS A 199 -8.70 -25.62 2.75
C HIS A 199 -7.91 -26.31 3.87
N LEU A 200 -7.24 -25.53 4.73
CA LEU A 200 -6.38 -26.06 5.79
C LEU A 200 -7.13 -26.42 7.06
N THR A 201 -8.25 -25.78 7.37
CA THR A 201 -8.90 -25.91 8.70
C THR A 201 -10.42 -26.08 8.65
N GLY A 202 -11.03 -25.98 7.46
CA GLY A 202 -12.49 -25.95 7.30
C GLY A 202 -13.16 -24.65 7.77
N THR A 203 -12.40 -23.69 8.33
CA THR A 203 -12.94 -22.43 8.86
C THR A 203 -12.79 -21.30 7.84
N ALA A 204 -13.88 -20.59 7.56
CA ALA A 204 -13.89 -19.50 6.57
C ALA A 204 -13.15 -18.24 7.03
N ILE A 205 -13.14 -17.98 8.34
CA ILE A 205 -12.53 -16.79 8.93
C ILE A 205 -11.08 -17.12 9.28
N PRO A 206 -10.06 -16.56 8.58
CA PRO A 206 -8.67 -16.92 8.79
C PRO A 206 -8.19 -16.75 10.23
N GLN A 207 -8.68 -15.70 10.91
CA GLN A 207 -8.33 -15.41 12.30
C GLN A 207 -8.80 -16.51 13.26
N LEU A 208 -9.94 -17.15 12.97
CA LEU A 208 -10.43 -18.30 13.73
C LEU A 208 -9.73 -19.60 13.30
N GLY A 209 -9.41 -19.72 12.00
CA GLY A 209 -8.65 -20.84 11.45
C GLY A 209 -7.27 -21.01 12.08
N LEU A 210 -6.59 -19.92 12.47
CA LEU A 210 -5.29 -19.99 13.17
C LEU A 210 -5.36 -20.87 14.43
N GLY A 211 -6.44 -20.77 15.21
CA GLY A 211 -6.64 -21.60 16.41
C GLY A 211 -7.29 -22.96 16.15
N ALA A 212 -7.58 -23.30 14.90
CA ALA A 212 -8.26 -24.54 14.53
C ALA A 212 -7.27 -25.68 14.23
N HIS A 213 -7.79 -26.90 14.26
CA HIS A 213 -7.03 -28.09 13.84
C HIS A 213 -6.85 -28.13 12.33
N MET A 214 -5.71 -28.66 11.89
CA MET A 214 -5.44 -28.93 10.49
C MET A 214 -6.37 -30.04 9.98
N GLY A 215 -7.18 -29.71 8.98
CA GLY A 215 -8.05 -30.66 8.29
C GLY A 215 -7.24 -31.75 7.62
N GLY A 216 -7.53 -33.01 7.95
CA GLY A 216 -6.86 -34.17 7.36
C GLY A 216 -5.48 -34.53 7.96
N ASP A 217 -5.03 -33.86 9.03
CA ASP A 217 -3.84 -34.27 9.77
C ASP A 217 -4.14 -35.43 10.74
N ALA A 218 -3.41 -36.53 10.62
CA ALA A 218 -3.54 -37.70 11.48
C ALA A 218 -3.21 -37.41 12.96
N ASN A 219 -2.40 -36.38 13.21
CA ASN A 219 -1.98 -35.98 14.56
C ASN A 219 -2.89 -34.91 15.19
N ASN A 220 -3.94 -34.48 14.49
CA ASN A 220 -4.86 -33.43 14.92
C ASN A 220 -4.11 -32.16 15.42
N MET A 221 -3.03 -31.77 14.73
CA MET A 221 -2.21 -30.63 15.14
C MET A 221 -2.96 -29.31 14.89
N PHE A 222 -2.75 -28.31 15.75
CA PHE A 222 -3.25 -26.96 15.50
C PHE A 222 -2.49 -26.29 14.35
N LEU A 223 -3.18 -25.44 13.57
CA LEU A 223 -2.56 -24.71 12.46
C LEU A 223 -1.35 -23.88 12.95
N LEU A 224 -1.46 -23.21 14.09
CA LEU A 224 -0.35 -22.44 14.66
C LEU A 224 0.87 -23.29 14.99
N ASP A 225 0.70 -24.48 15.58
CA ASP A 225 1.83 -25.38 15.89
C ASP A 225 2.52 -25.88 14.61
N LYS A 226 1.74 -26.11 13.55
CA LYS A 226 2.27 -26.52 12.25
C LYS A 226 3.03 -25.37 11.58
N LEU A 227 2.51 -24.15 11.66
CA LEU A 227 3.15 -22.95 11.15
C LEU A 227 4.47 -22.66 11.88
N ASP A 228 4.48 -22.76 13.21
CA ASP A 228 5.68 -22.55 14.03
C ASP A 228 6.81 -23.51 13.61
N LYS A 229 6.51 -24.82 13.50
CA LYS A 229 7.49 -25.80 13.00
C LYS A 229 7.99 -25.46 11.60
N THR A 230 7.09 -25.11 10.69
CA THR A 230 7.45 -24.79 9.30
C THR A 230 8.31 -23.53 9.21
N LEU A 231 8.08 -22.56 10.09
CA LEU A 231 8.86 -21.31 10.13
C LEU A 231 10.22 -21.47 10.81
N VAL A 232 10.37 -22.42 11.73
CA VAL A 232 11.67 -22.78 12.34
C VAL A 232 12.52 -23.61 11.37
N ASP A 233 11.89 -24.40 10.51
CA ASP A 233 12.58 -25.24 9.52
C ASP A 233 13.06 -24.48 8.26
N LEU A 234 12.63 -23.22 8.07
CA LEU A 234 13.01 -22.32 6.97
C LEU A 234 14.29 -21.51 7.27
#